data_AF-A0A950JQJ0-F1
#
_entry.id   AF-A0A950JQJ0-F1
#
_cell.length_a   1.000
_cell.length_b   1.000
_cell.length_c   1.000
_cell.angle_alpha   90.00
_cell.angle_beta   90.00
_cell.angle_gamma   90.00
#
_symmetry.space_group_name_H-M   'P 1'
#
loop_
_entity.id
_entity.type
_entity.pdbx_description
1 polymer ?
#
loop_
_entity_poly.entity_id
_entity_poly.type
_entity_poly.pdbx_seq_one_letter_code
_entity_poly.pdbx_strand_id
1 'polypeptide(L)'
;MEVLEYSYGGGIERLDGVRLRAPSHSVVTQAKTSAAAPLQIYGYATRYKKPHVHKGRIEFFLPGCFDETLKAGGLVRFVEDHEDGATFATSNGGGLKLVSDDVGLAFLADLPDNSEGRRAHHLVASHRKSAMSVRYRPKGVRESLIA
;
A
#
# COMPACT_ATOMS: atom_id res chain seq x y z
N MET A 1 -13.92 -5.10 21.47
CA MET A 1 -13.04 -5.46 20.33
C MET A 1 -13.26 -4.37 19.29
N GLU A 2 -12.33 -3.41 19.17
CA GLU A 2 -12.52 -2.28 18.23
C GLU A 2 -12.34 -2.74 16.79
N VAL A 3 -13.22 -2.27 15.91
CA VAL A 3 -13.30 -2.69 14.50
C VAL A 3 -12.29 -1.88 13.67
N LEU A 4 -11.41 -2.57 12.94
CA LEU A 4 -10.55 -1.96 11.94
C LEU A 4 -11.23 -1.98 10.57
N GLU A 5 -11.02 -0.95 9.76
CA GLU A 5 -11.63 -0.79 8.44
C GLU A 5 -10.60 -0.85 7.32
N TYR A 6 -11.05 -1.18 6.09
CA TYR A 6 -10.20 -1.24 4.90
C TYR A 6 -10.74 -0.36 3.80
N SER A 7 -9.84 0.43 3.21
CA SER A 7 -10.14 1.23 2.03
C SER A 7 -9.39 0.72 0.82
N TYR A 8 -10.04 0.73 -0.34
CA TYR A 8 -9.44 0.49 -1.65
C TYR A 8 -9.32 1.82 -2.39
N GLY A 9 -8.12 2.16 -2.85
CA GLY A 9 -7.92 3.45 -3.51
C GLY A 9 -6.52 3.70 -4.04
N GLY A 10 -5.55 2.91 -3.59
CA GLY A 10 -4.16 2.96 -4.01
C GLY A 10 -3.80 1.94 -5.08
N GLY A 11 -2.52 1.95 -5.45
CA GLY A 11 -1.94 0.97 -6.35
C GLY A 11 -0.42 1.06 -6.39
N ILE A 12 0.19 -0.04 -6.81
CA ILE A 12 1.62 -0.12 -7.10
C ILE A 12 1.88 0.54 -8.46
N GLU A 13 2.86 1.44 -8.50
CA GLU A 13 3.19 2.26 -9.66
C GLU A 13 4.60 2.01 -10.20
N ARG A 14 5.51 1.53 -9.36
CA ARG A 14 6.87 1.20 -9.75
C ARG A 14 7.32 -0.12 -9.15
N LEU A 15 8.13 -0.82 -9.91
CA LEU A 15 8.82 -2.04 -9.55
C LEU A 15 10.31 -1.83 -9.81
N ASP A 16 11.16 -2.01 -8.81
CA ASP A 16 12.61 -1.82 -8.89
C ASP A 16 13.01 -0.44 -9.46
N GLY A 17 12.26 0.60 -9.08
CA GLY A 17 12.42 1.97 -9.57
C GLY A 17 11.83 2.25 -10.96
N VAL A 18 11.45 1.21 -11.71
CA VAL A 18 10.87 1.31 -13.06
C VAL A 18 9.35 1.51 -12.97
N ARG A 19 8.82 2.49 -13.70
CA ARG A 19 7.37 2.74 -13.75
C ARG A 19 6.64 1.59 -14.45
N LEU A 20 5.63 1.05 -13.78
CA LEU A 20 4.68 0.12 -14.39
C LEU A 20 3.89 0.88 -15.46
N ARG A 21 4.03 0.44 -16.72
CA ARG A 21 3.25 1.01 -17.82
C ARG A 21 1.80 0.54 -17.69
N ALA A 22 0.85 1.30 -18.23
CA ALA A 22 -0.52 0.80 -18.40
C ALA A 22 -0.46 -0.50 -19.23
N PRO A 23 -1.40 -1.46 -19.04
CA PRO A 23 -1.36 -2.74 -19.72
C PRO A 23 -1.46 -2.56 -21.25
N SER A 24 -0.33 -2.41 -21.93
CA SER A 24 -0.19 -2.80 -23.32
C SER A 24 -0.15 -4.31 -23.34
N HIS A 25 -1.01 -4.94 -24.14
CA HIS A 25 -1.25 -6.39 -24.25
C HIS A 25 -0.03 -7.26 -24.61
N SER A 26 1.20 -6.77 -24.45
CA SER A 26 2.39 -7.55 -24.76
C SER A 26 3.57 -7.04 -23.93
N VAL A 27 4.17 -7.99 -23.21
CA VAL A 27 5.60 -8.31 -23.18
C VAL A 27 6.03 -8.61 -21.74
N VAL A 28 6.15 -9.91 -21.44
CA VAL A 28 6.98 -10.43 -20.36
C VAL A 28 8.42 -10.24 -20.81
N THR A 29 9.15 -9.29 -20.21
CA THR A 29 10.61 -9.27 -20.32
C THR A 29 11.16 -9.78 -19.00
N GLN A 30 11.75 -10.98 -19.01
CA GLN A 30 12.50 -11.49 -17.85
C GLN A 30 13.73 -10.61 -17.66
N ALA A 31 13.82 -9.94 -16.51
CA ALA A 31 15.03 -9.23 -16.12
C ALA A 31 16.11 -10.23 -15.69
N LYS A 32 17.32 -10.02 -16.19
CA LYS A 32 18.53 -10.82 -15.93
C LYS A 32 19.02 -10.58 -14.49
N THR A 33 19.26 -11.66 -13.77
CA THR A 33 19.80 -11.66 -12.41
C THR A 33 21.27 -11.27 -12.40
N SER A 34 21.62 -10.15 -11.77
CA SER A 34 22.97 -9.84 -11.29
C SER A 34 22.87 -9.28 -9.87
N ALA A 35 23.83 -9.63 -9.00
CA ALA A 35 23.97 -9.28 -7.59
C ALA A 35 22.90 -8.33 -7.01
N ALA A 36 22.05 -8.89 -6.14
CA ALA A 36 20.66 -8.49 -5.92
C ALA A 36 20.49 -7.10 -5.30
N ALA A 37 20.11 -6.13 -6.13
CA ALA A 37 19.34 -5.00 -5.62
C ALA A 37 18.06 -5.53 -4.95
N PRO A 38 17.60 -4.94 -3.83
CA PRO A 38 16.38 -5.37 -3.17
C PRO A 38 15.20 -5.29 -4.14
N LEU A 39 14.37 -6.34 -4.16
CA LEU A 39 13.10 -6.35 -4.90
C LEU A 39 12.20 -5.27 -4.31
N GLN A 40 11.95 -4.20 -5.04
CA GLN A 40 11.30 -3.01 -4.48
C GLN A 40 9.98 -2.70 -5.17
N ILE A 41 8.97 -2.38 -4.37
CA ILE A 41 7.69 -1.86 -4.85
C ILE A 41 7.42 -0.47 -4.29
N TYR A 42 6.93 0.39 -5.15
CA TYR A 42 6.52 1.75 -4.78
C TYR A 42 5.15 2.08 -5.36
N GLY A 43 4.39 2.86 -4.61
CA GLY A 43 3.11 3.39 -5.07
C GLY A 43 2.40 4.16 -3.97
N TYR A 44 1.07 4.24 -4.09
CA TYR A 44 0.21 4.82 -3.07
C TYR A 44 -0.60 3.72 -2.42
N ALA A 45 -0.60 3.63 -1.09
CA ALA A 45 -1.47 2.72 -0.35
C ALA A 45 -2.94 3.18 -0.47
N THR A 46 -3.15 4.49 -0.47
CA THR A 46 -4.41 5.13 -0.80
C THR A 46 -4.19 6.54 -1.33
N ARG A 47 -5.17 7.07 -2.06
CA ARG A 47 -5.16 8.43 -2.61
C ARG A 47 -6.16 9.31 -1.88
N TYR A 48 -5.78 10.55 -1.62
CA TYR A 48 -6.65 11.52 -0.96
C TYR A 48 -7.75 12.02 -1.88
N LYS A 49 -8.87 12.44 -1.26
CA LYS A 49 -10.07 12.99 -1.92
C LYS A 49 -10.70 12.05 -2.96
N LYS A 50 -10.32 10.78 -2.95
CA LYS A 50 -10.89 9.76 -3.83
C LYS A 50 -12.00 9.03 -3.06
N PRO A 51 -13.27 9.18 -3.49
CA PRO A 51 -14.37 8.45 -2.87
C PRO A 51 -14.22 6.96 -3.13
N HIS A 52 -14.48 6.16 -2.11
CA HIS A 52 -14.60 4.71 -2.20
C HIS A 52 -15.83 4.26 -1.42
N VAL A 53 -16.50 3.23 -1.92
CA VAL A 53 -17.69 2.66 -1.27
C VAL A 53 -17.24 1.55 -0.34
N HIS A 54 -17.51 1.68 0.95
CA HIS A 54 -17.23 0.66 1.96
C HIS A 54 -18.46 0.47 2.84
N LYS A 55 -18.96 -0.77 2.93
CA LYS A 55 -20.12 -1.14 3.77
C LYS A 55 -21.33 -0.19 3.65
N GLY A 56 -21.65 0.25 2.42
CA GLY A 56 -22.77 1.15 2.14
C GLY A 56 -22.52 2.63 2.47
N ARG A 57 -21.29 3.01 2.87
CA ARG A 57 -20.85 4.39 3.05
C ARG A 57 -19.96 4.82 1.90
N ILE A 58 -19.97 6.12 1.61
CA ILE A 58 -18.97 6.75 0.73
C ILE A 58 -17.95 7.42 1.64
N GLU A 59 -16.72 6.92 1.59
CA GLU A 59 -15.61 7.40 2.40
C GLU A 59 -14.52 7.96 1.49
N PHE A 60 -13.77 8.94 1.98
CA PHE A 60 -12.55 9.42 1.33
C PHE A 60 -11.58 9.89 2.40
N PHE A 61 -10.29 9.69 2.12
CA PHE A 61 -9.24 10.20 2.99
C PHE A 61 -8.94 11.66 2.64
N LEU A 62 -8.80 12.50 3.66
CA LEU A 62 -8.35 13.88 3.49
C LEU A 62 -6.83 13.97 3.66
N PRO A 63 -6.16 14.91 2.96
CA PRO A 63 -4.76 15.19 3.21
C PRO A 63 -4.48 15.43 4.70
N GLY A 64 -3.40 14.83 5.20
CA GLY A 64 -2.99 14.92 6.60
C GLY A 64 -3.65 13.91 7.54
N CYS A 65 -4.62 13.09 7.09
CA CYS A 65 -5.32 12.17 7.99
C CYS A 65 -4.44 11.05 8.58
N PHE A 66 -3.26 10.80 7.99
CA PHE A 66 -2.28 9.82 8.49
C PHE A 66 -1.11 10.45 9.26
N ASP A 67 -1.01 11.79 9.32
CA ASP A 67 0.19 12.47 9.82
C ASP A 67 0.44 12.18 11.31
N GLU A 68 -0.61 12.11 12.12
CA GLU A 68 -0.48 11.75 13.55
C GLU A 68 0.06 10.34 13.72
N THR A 69 -0.45 9.38 12.94
CA THR A 69 0.03 7.99 12.95
C THR A 69 1.49 7.89 12.52
N LEU A 70 1.87 8.61 11.46
CA LEU A 70 3.25 8.62 10.97
C LEU A 70 4.20 9.28 11.99
N LYS A 71 3.79 10.40 12.60
CA LYS A 71 4.56 11.10 13.65
C LYS A 71 4.72 10.25 14.91
N ALA A 72 3.71 9.46 15.27
CA ALA A 72 3.77 8.58 16.44
C ALA A 72 4.77 7.42 16.26
N GLY A 73 5.20 7.11 15.03
CA GLY A 73 6.19 6.06 14.78
C GLY A 73 5.70 4.65 15.11
N GLY A 74 4.38 4.44 15.12
CA GLY A 74 3.79 3.13 15.36
C GLY A 74 4.20 2.11 14.30
N LEU A 75 4.24 0.82 14.67
CA LEU A 75 4.55 -0.26 13.74
C LEU A 75 3.51 -0.34 12.63
N VAL A 76 3.94 -0.14 11.39
CA VAL A 76 3.15 -0.42 10.18
C VAL A 76 3.73 -1.63 9.48
N ARG A 77 2.86 -2.53 9.02
CA ARG A 77 3.20 -3.74 8.28
C ARG A 77 2.66 -3.67 6.86
N PHE A 78 3.47 -4.07 5.90
CA PHE A 78 3.04 -4.36 4.55
C PHE A 78 2.79 -5.86 4.45
N VAL A 79 1.53 -6.24 4.24
CA VAL A 79 1.08 -7.64 4.28
C VAL A 79 0.42 -8.06 2.98
N GLU A 80 0.44 -9.35 2.68
CA GLU A 80 -0.35 -9.91 1.59
C GLU A 80 -1.82 -10.09 2.00
N ASP A 81 -2.77 -9.68 1.15
CA ASP A 81 -4.20 -10.01 1.24
C ASP A 81 -4.83 -9.90 2.63
N HIS A 82 -4.38 -8.91 3.41
CA HIS A 82 -4.84 -8.63 4.78
C HIS A 82 -4.43 -9.67 5.83
N GLU A 83 -3.57 -10.62 5.46
CA GLU A 83 -3.07 -11.69 6.31
C GLU A 83 -1.87 -11.23 7.13
N ASP A 84 -2.10 -11.02 8.43
CA ASP A 84 -1.10 -10.50 9.37
C ASP A 84 0.16 -11.38 9.47
N GLY A 85 0.03 -12.69 9.21
CA GLY A 85 1.15 -13.65 9.18
C GLY A 85 2.02 -13.57 7.92
N ALA A 86 1.54 -12.92 6.85
CA ALA A 86 2.23 -12.78 5.57
C ALA A 86 2.85 -11.38 5.43
N THR A 87 3.70 -11.00 6.39
CA THR A 87 4.35 -9.68 6.38
C THR A 87 5.57 -9.68 5.45
N PHE A 88 5.56 -8.82 4.43
CA PHE A 88 6.71 -8.61 3.55
C PHE A 88 7.69 -7.58 4.13
N ALA A 89 7.18 -6.50 4.69
CA ALA A 89 7.99 -5.39 5.18
C ALA A 89 7.37 -4.70 6.39
N THR A 90 8.19 -4.05 7.21
CA THR A 90 7.74 -3.28 8.37
C THR A 90 8.44 -1.94 8.46
N SER A 91 7.74 -0.93 9.00
CA SER A 91 8.29 0.43 9.14
C SER A 91 9.50 0.47 10.07
N ASN A 92 9.45 -0.27 11.18
CA ASN A 92 10.51 -0.25 12.18
C ASN A 92 11.70 -1.13 11.79
N GLY A 93 11.48 -2.14 10.94
CA GLY A 93 12.56 -2.95 10.35
C GLY A 93 13.26 -2.27 9.17
N GLY A 94 12.86 -1.05 8.80
CA GLY A 94 13.48 -0.25 7.73
C GLY A 94 13.08 -0.63 6.30
N GLY A 95 12.49 -1.81 6.11
CA GLY A 95 12.03 -2.30 4.79
C GLY A 95 10.74 -1.67 4.28
N LEU A 96 10.07 -0.82 5.07
CA LEU A 96 8.90 -0.05 4.64
C LEU A 96 9.09 1.42 4.98
N LYS A 97 8.98 2.28 3.99
CA LYS A 97 8.95 3.74 4.14
C LYS A 97 7.58 4.25 3.72
N LEU A 98 7.02 5.16 4.51
CA LEU A 98 5.72 5.77 4.27
C LEU A 98 5.86 7.29 4.29
N VAL A 99 5.20 7.95 3.35
CA VAL A 99 5.13 9.42 3.29
C VAL A 99 3.69 9.82 2.99
N SER A 100 3.13 10.69 3.81
CA SER A 100 1.87 11.39 3.53
C SER A 100 2.23 12.64 2.72
N ASP A 101 1.78 12.71 1.47
CA ASP A 101 2.00 13.85 0.58
C ASP A 101 0.67 14.43 0.08
N ASP A 102 0.68 15.41 -0.82
CA ASP A 102 -0.55 16.05 -1.31
C ASP A 102 -1.46 15.13 -2.12
N VAL A 103 -0.94 13.98 -2.59
CA VAL A 103 -1.64 13.02 -3.44
C VAL A 103 -2.25 11.88 -2.61
N GLY A 104 -1.55 11.41 -1.58
CA GLY A 104 -1.98 10.28 -0.78
C GLY A 104 -0.95 9.80 0.23
N LEU A 105 -1.12 8.54 0.65
CA LEU A 105 -0.13 7.85 1.47
C LEU A 105 0.78 7.03 0.55
N ALA A 106 1.91 7.61 0.17
CA ALA A 106 2.95 6.96 -0.61
C ALA A 106 3.72 5.93 0.23
N PHE A 107 4.19 4.86 -0.43
CA PHE A 107 5.04 3.86 0.20
C PHE A 107 6.18 3.41 -0.71
N LEU A 108 7.26 2.97 -0.09
CA LEU A 108 8.33 2.18 -0.69
C LEU A 108 8.55 0.96 0.21
N ALA A 109 8.41 -0.25 -0.35
CA ALA A 109 8.61 -1.49 0.39
C ALA A 109 9.65 -2.39 -0.28
N ASP A 110 10.58 -2.90 0.53
CA ASP A 110 11.51 -3.96 0.18
C ASP A 110 10.82 -5.30 0.36
N LEU A 111 10.69 -6.07 -0.71
CA LEU A 111 10.20 -7.44 -0.66
C LEU A 111 11.34 -8.36 -0.20
N PRO A 112 11.06 -9.33 0.67
CA PRO A 112 12.06 -10.28 1.11
C PRO A 112 12.50 -11.16 -0.07
N ASP A 113 13.80 -11.46 -0.18
CA ASP A 113 14.32 -12.34 -1.24
C ASP A 113 14.07 -13.83 -0.92
N ASN A 114 12.79 -14.19 -0.78
CA ASN A 114 12.31 -15.56 -0.57
C ASN A 114 11.23 -15.91 -1.62
N SER A 115 10.68 -17.12 -1.53
CA SER A 115 9.65 -17.60 -2.46
C SER A 115 8.46 -16.63 -2.55
N GLU A 116 7.96 -16.16 -1.40
CA GLU A 116 6.78 -15.30 -1.35
C GLU A 116 7.05 -13.90 -1.89
N GLY A 117 8.19 -13.29 -1.53
CA GLY A 117 8.56 -11.97 -2.05
C GLY A 117 8.81 -11.99 -3.56
N ARG A 118 9.49 -13.03 -4.08
CA ARG A 118 9.67 -13.22 -5.54
C ARG A 118 8.34 -13.50 -6.25
N ARG A 119 7.43 -14.26 -5.63
CA ARG A 119 6.08 -14.49 -6.16
C ARG A 119 5.28 -13.19 -6.24
N ALA A 120 5.27 -12.40 -5.17
CA ALA A 120 4.59 -11.11 -5.13
C ALA A 120 5.15 -10.16 -6.20
N HIS A 121 6.48 -10.07 -6.30
CA HIS A 121 7.16 -9.30 -7.36
C HIS A 121 6.71 -9.71 -8.76
N HIS A 122 6.66 -11.01 -9.05
CA HIS A 122 6.20 -11.52 -10.34
C HIS A 122 4.72 -11.18 -10.63
N LEU A 123 3.84 -11.25 -9.64
CA LEU A 123 2.43 -10.88 -9.79
C LEU A 123 2.24 -9.39 -10.09
N VAL A 124 3.08 -8.54 -9.50
CA VAL A 124 3.12 -7.10 -9.80
C VAL A 124 3.65 -6.86 -11.21
N ALA A 125 4.78 -7.48 -11.57
CA ALA A 125 5.41 -7.37 -12.88
C ALA A 125 4.47 -7.80 -14.02
N SER A 126 3.64 -8.81 -13.77
CA SER A 126 2.63 -9.32 -14.71
C SER A 126 1.29 -8.59 -14.66
N HIS A 127 1.18 -7.51 -13.87
CA HIS A 127 -0.05 -6.74 -13.65
C HIS A 127 -1.24 -7.52 -13.09
N ARG A 128 -1.00 -8.72 -12.55
CA ARG A 128 -2.04 -9.55 -11.92
C ARG A 128 -2.40 -9.10 -10.52
N LYS A 129 -1.49 -8.39 -9.84
CA LYS A 129 -1.69 -7.84 -8.50
C LYS A 129 -1.02 -6.47 -8.39
N SER A 130 -1.82 -5.41 -8.41
CA SER A 130 -1.33 -4.03 -8.27
C SER A 130 -2.21 -3.15 -7.39
N ALA A 131 -3.41 -3.62 -7.02
CA ALA A 131 -4.31 -2.88 -6.14
C ALA A 131 -3.77 -2.82 -4.71
N MET A 132 -3.98 -1.69 -4.05
CA MET A 132 -3.61 -1.50 -2.65
C MET A 132 -4.81 -1.12 -1.80
N SER A 133 -4.75 -1.55 -0.55
CA SER A 133 -5.66 -1.16 0.51
C SER A 133 -4.91 -0.78 1.77
N VAL A 134 -5.50 0.11 2.56
CA VAL A 134 -4.99 0.48 3.88
C VAL A 134 -5.98 0.07 4.96
N ARG A 135 -5.46 -0.57 6.01
CA ARG A 135 -6.20 -0.81 7.25
C ARG A 135 -6.11 0.44 8.12
N TYR A 136 -7.24 0.97 8.59
CA TYR A 136 -7.25 2.21 9.35
C TYR A 136 -8.29 2.21 10.48
N ARG A 137 -8.15 3.20 11.38
CA ARG A 137 -9.09 3.48 12.46
C ARG A 137 -9.50 4.96 12.38
N PRO A 138 -10.79 5.28 12.13
CA PRO A 138 -11.26 6.66 12.12
C PRO A 138 -11.06 7.33 13.48
N LYS A 139 -10.59 8.58 13.50
CA LYS A 139 -10.52 9.38 14.72
C LYS A 139 -11.83 10.14 14.91
N GLY A 140 -12.47 9.96 16.07
CA GLY A 140 -13.50 10.89 16.55
C GLY A 140 -14.84 10.86 15.81
N VAL A 141 -15.34 9.70 15.38
CA VAL A 141 -16.75 9.57 14.98
C VAL A 141 -17.62 9.76 16.23
N ARG A 142 -17.89 11.02 16.57
CA ARG A 142 -18.95 11.39 17.52
C ARG A 142 -20.20 11.63 16.69
N GLU A 143 -21.31 11.04 17.11
CA GLU A 143 -22.62 11.37 16.55
C GLU A 143 -22.77 12.90 16.57
N SER A 144 -22.90 13.48 15.38
CA SER A 144 -23.25 14.88 15.24
C SER A 144 -24.72 14.90 14.88
N LEU A 145 -25.57 15.12 15.88
CA LEU A 145 -26.97 15.49 15.67
C LEU A 145 -26.99 16.88 15.05
N ILE A 146 -27.48 16.98 13.82
CA ILE A 146 -28.03 18.22 13.31
C ILE A 146 -29.53 18.12 13.58
N ALA A 147 -30.05 19.01 14.42
CA ALA A 147 -31.48 19.25 14.57
C ALA A 147 -31.89 20.38 13.63
#